data_AF-A0A932BPY9-F1
#
_entry.id   AF-A0A932BPY9-F1
#
_cell.length_a   1.000
_cell.length_b   1.000
_cell.length_c   1.000
_cell.angle_alpha   90.00
_cell.angle_beta   90.00
_cell.angle_gamma   90.00
#
_symmetry.space_group_name_H-M   'P 1'
#
loop_
_entity.id
_entity.type
_entity.pdbx_description
1 polymer ?
#
loop_
_entity_poly.entity_id
_entity_poly.type
_entity_poly.pdbx_seq_one_letter_code
_entity_poly.pdbx_strand_id
1 'polypeptide(L)'
;MKFYHVAIVALVFVFISSCIQAKSQTTPSSLDTPYYNRQYKLINTCDDTACLFSDNVNQPLYPIGYAMITGYYLKVERTRNSKTETCDSFVLDSAPSELLSAYESYFMNDSAVYSNTPDGKSVINIPLWNEDEATKQIIFSSSSEKPITLRILNEPPINYGAVSCFSPVSILGTSKPLSVSDLSQIYTITEADNGKVFTYTITTRFTLALDSVKYPSSKTICVPEIIFGAIAGTGSYEIYKTGKCQLQNGDFQVTIIGVPLP
;
A
#
# COMPACT_ATOMS: atom_id res chain seq x y z
N MET A 1 0.24 22.01 61.38
CA MET A 1 -0.99 22.65 60.83
C MET A 1 -1.61 21.62 59.88
N LYS A 2 -2.66 20.87 60.24
CA LYS A 2 -4.09 21.27 60.29
C LYS A 2 -4.46 22.01 59.00
N PHE A 3 -5.33 21.54 58.10
CA PHE A 3 -6.69 21.03 58.34
C PHE A 3 -7.15 19.97 57.32
N TYR A 4 -7.95 19.03 57.83
CA TYR A 4 -8.87 18.14 57.13
C TYR A 4 -10.28 18.76 57.12
N HIS A 5 -11.09 18.33 56.13
CA HIS A 5 -12.57 18.22 56.11
C HIS A 5 -13.43 19.49 56.01
N VAL A 6 -14.39 19.48 55.08
CA VAL A 6 -15.88 19.44 55.26
C VAL A 6 -16.45 19.25 53.83
N ALA A 7 -16.87 18.05 53.42
CA ALA A 7 -18.22 17.48 53.49
C ALA A 7 -19.31 18.26 52.72
N ILE A 8 -20.04 17.57 51.83
CA ILE A 8 -21.51 17.44 51.86
C ILE A 8 -21.91 16.35 50.85
N VAL A 9 -22.65 15.37 51.38
CA VAL A 9 -23.28 14.25 50.69
C VAL A 9 -24.79 14.46 50.73
N ALA A 10 -25.45 14.08 49.63
CA ALA A 10 -26.86 13.70 49.46
C ALA A 10 -27.97 14.77 49.59
N LEU A 11 -28.81 14.84 48.55
CA LEU A 11 -30.19 14.37 48.71
C LEU A 11 -30.83 13.94 47.38
N VAL A 12 -31.44 12.76 47.46
CA VAL A 12 -32.25 12.05 46.47
C VAL A 12 -33.67 12.61 46.51
N PHE A 13 -34.31 12.86 45.36
CA PHE A 13 -35.75 12.68 45.21
C PHE A 13 -36.10 12.20 43.80
N VAL A 14 -36.64 10.99 43.78
CA VAL A 14 -37.30 10.28 42.67
C VAL A 14 -38.67 10.93 42.44
N PHE A 15 -39.08 11.18 41.20
CA PHE A 15 -40.44 10.85 40.75
C PHE A 15 -40.50 10.62 39.24
N ILE A 16 -41.38 9.68 38.90
CA ILE A 16 -41.50 8.88 37.69
C ILE A 16 -42.37 9.64 36.67
N SER A 17 -42.22 9.25 35.39
CA SER A 17 -43.30 9.17 34.39
C SER A 17 -43.42 10.33 33.41
N SER A 18 -42.94 10.10 32.18
CA SER A 18 -43.79 10.15 30.97
C SER A 18 -42.97 9.68 29.77
N CYS A 19 -43.38 8.55 29.20
CA CYS A 19 -42.97 8.07 27.89
C CYS A 19 -43.25 9.14 26.83
N ILE A 20 -42.20 9.64 26.18
CA ILE A 20 -42.30 10.08 24.78
C ILE A 20 -41.16 9.40 24.04
N GLN A 21 -41.50 8.29 23.38
CA GLN A 21 -40.68 7.72 22.32
C GLN A 21 -40.58 8.76 21.21
N ALA A 22 -39.54 9.59 21.26
CA ALA A 22 -39.06 10.30 20.09
C ALA A 22 -38.46 9.26 19.15
N LYS A 23 -39.32 8.72 18.29
CA LYS A 23 -38.96 7.92 17.12
C LYS A 23 -38.17 8.85 16.21
N SER A 24 -36.85 8.92 16.41
CA SER A 24 -35.94 9.55 15.46
C SER A 24 -36.04 8.75 14.16
N GLN A 25 -36.90 9.21 13.26
CA GLN A 25 -36.80 8.90 11.85
C GLN A 25 -35.54 9.57 11.33
N THR A 26 -34.40 8.91 11.53
CA THR A 26 -33.23 9.11 10.69
C THR A 26 -33.63 8.63 9.30
N THR A 27 -33.90 9.58 8.42
CA THR A 27 -33.94 9.37 6.98
C THR A 27 -32.69 8.55 6.59
N PRO A 28 -32.81 7.42 5.90
CA PRO A 28 -31.65 6.68 5.44
C PRO A 28 -30.84 7.61 4.52
N SER A 29 -29.62 7.93 4.94
CA SER A 29 -28.63 8.54 4.06
C SER A 29 -28.44 7.59 2.88
N SER A 30 -28.79 8.03 1.67
CA SER A 30 -28.63 7.26 0.43
C SER A 30 -27.17 7.20 -0.05
N LEU A 31 -26.23 6.92 0.87
CA LEU A 31 -24.80 6.78 0.60
C LEU A 31 -24.25 5.39 0.99
N ASP A 32 -25.13 4.41 1.21
CA ASP A 32 -24.73 3.00 1.32
C ASP A 32 -24.99 2.28 -0.01
N THR A 33 -24.22 2.62 -1.04
CA THR A 33 -23.91 1.62 -2.08
C THR A 33 -22.61 0.93 -1.67
N PRO A 34 -22.62 -0.38 -1.41
CA PRO A 34 -21.43 -1.08 -0.94
C PRO A 34 -20.37 -1.09 -2.03
N TYR A 35 -19.23 -0.46 -1.77
CA TYR A 35 -17.98 -0.51 -2.55
C TYR A 35 -17.35 -1.93 -2.57
N TYR A 36 -18.07 -2.95 -2.10
CA TYR A 36 -17.57 -4.23 -1.61
C TYR A 36 -17.62 -5.39 -2.61
N ASN A 37 -17.71 -5.12 -3.92
CA ASN A 37 -17.66 -6.21 -4.91
C ASN A 37 -16.82 -5.87 -6.14
N ARG A 38 -15.68 -5.18 -5.94
CA ARG A 38 -14.68 -5.06 -7.00
C ARG A 38 -14.01 -6.41 -7.19
N GLN A 39 -14.26 -7.03 -8.35
CA GLN A 39 -13.57 -8.23 -8.76
C GLN A 39 -12.27 -7.84 -9.46
N TYR A 40 -11.15 -8.19 -8.84
CA TYR A 40 -9.83 -7.99 -9.41
C TYR A 40 -9.44 -9.21 -10.24
N LYS A 41 -9.00 -8.97 -11.48
CA LYS A 41 -8.43 -9.98 -12.36
C LYS A 41 -6.93 -9.82 -12.41
N LEU A 42 -6.21 -10.90 -12.18
CA LEU A 42 -4.76 -10.92 -12.36
C LEU A 42 -4.41 -10.67 -13.83
N ILE A 43 -3.51 -9.71 -14.09
CA ILE A 43 -3.10 -9.31 -15.45
C ILE A 43 -1.80 -10.00 -15.85
N ASN A 44 -0.85 -10.15 -14.93
CA ASN A 44 0.45 -10.77 -15.16
C ASN A 44 0.70 -11.95 -14.22
N THR A 45 1.76 -12.73 -14.46
CA THR A 45 2.20 -13.71 -13.45
C THR A 45 2.82 -12.95 -12.29
N CYS A 46 2.38 -13.23 -11.05
CA CYS A 46 3.01 -12.66 -9.87
C CYS A 46 4.36 -13.32 -9.61
N ASP A 47 5.44 -12.54 -9.69
CA ASP A 47 6.80 -12.99 -9.40
C ASP A 47 7.50 -12.04 -8.42
N ASP A 48 8.80 -11.78 -8.58
CA ASP A 48 9.61 -10.87 -7.75
C ASP A 48 9.72 -9.46 -8.35
N THR A 49 9.23 -9.30 -9.58
CA THR A 49 9.30 -8.09 -10.38
C THR A 49 7.95 -7.38 -10.50
N ALA A 50 6.84 -8.11 -10.52
CA ALA A 50 5.50 -7.51 -10.52
C ALA A 50 4.39 -8.46 -10.08
N CYS A 51 3.30 -7.90 -9.57
CA CYS A 51 2.02 -8.58 -9.35
C CYS A 51 0.90 -7.55 -9.50
N LEU A 52 0.28 -7.54 -10.68
CA LEU A 52 -0.65 -6.51 -11.16
C LEU A 52 -2.03 -7.09 -11.41
N PHE A 53 -3.04 -6.34 -11.00
CA PHE A 53 -4.44 -6.69 -11.08
C PHE A 53 -5.24 -5.59 -11.79
N SER A 54 -6.26 -5.93 -12.56
CA SER A 54 -7.21 -4.96 -13.08
C SER A 54 -8.52 -5.08 -12.32
N ASP A 55 -9.09 -3.93 -11.94
CA ASP A 55 -10.49 -3.89 -11.52
C ASP A 55 -11.38 -4.01 -12.77
N ASN A 56 -12.22 -5.05 -12.84
CA ASN A 56 -13.11 -5.30 -13.98
C ASN A 56 -14.20 -4.23 -14.18
N VAL A 57 -14.35 -3.28 -13.26
CA VAL A 57 -15.48 -2.35 -13.22
C VAL A 57 -15.25 -1.08 -14.07
N ASN A 58 -14.01 -0.69 -14.34
CA ASN A 58 -13.70 0.53 -15.08
C ASN A 58 -12.89 0.21 -16.35
N GLN A 59 -13.29 0.79 -17.47
CA GLN A 59 -12.52 0.84 -18.73
C GLN A 59 -11.94 2.25 -18.89
N PRO A 60 -10.66 2.43 -19.31
CA PRO A 60 -9.69 1.38 -19.65
C PRO A 60 -9.34 0.51 -18.43
N LEU A 61 -8.57 -0.58 -18.61
CA LEU A 61 -8.13 -1.40 -17.46
C LEU A 61 -6.86 -0.76 -16.88
N TYR A 62 -6.95 -0.18 -15.68
CA TYR A 62 -5.78 0.31 -14.96
C TYR A 62 -5.18 -0.82 -14.10
N PRO A 63 -3.90 -1.19 -14.30
CA PRO A 63 -3.24 -2.18 -13.45
C PRO A 63 -3.02 -1.59 -12.06
N ILE A 64 -3.33 -2.33 -11.02
CA ILE A 64 -3.13 -1.97 -9.61
C ILE A 64 -2.31 -3.07 -8.98
N GLY A 65 -1.34 -2.71 -8.14
CA GLY A 65 -0.49 -3.69 -7.48
C GLY A 65 0.97 -3.28 -7.51
N TYR A 66 1.86 -4.20 -7.18
CA TYR A 66 3.28 -3.88 -7.07
C TYR A 66 4.00 -4.11 -8.40
N ALA A 67 5.02 -3.30 -8.66
CA ALA A 67 5.94 -3.48 -9.78
C ALA A 67 7.34 -2.95 -9.45
N MET A 68 8.34 -3.48 -10.13
CA MET A 68 9.68 -2.91 -10.24
C MET A 68 9.75 -2.02 -11.47
N ILE A 69 10.23 -0.80 -11.31
CA ILE A 69 10.52 0.11 -12.42
C ILE A 69 11.99 0.51 -12.35
N THR A 70 12.67 0.51 -13.50
CA THR A 70 14.07 0.92 -13.60
C THR A 70 14.16 2.21 -14.40
N GLY A 71 15.03 3.11 -13.97
CA GLY A 71 15.10 4.43 -14.57
C GLY A 71 15.89 5.42 -13.74
N TYR A 72 15.63 6.71 -13.95
CA TYR A 72 16.34 7.76 -13.26
C TYR A 72 15.48 8.97 -12.96
N TYR A 73 15.89 9.70 -11.93
CA TYR A 73 15.22 10.89 -11.45
C TYR A 73 15.39 12.07 -12.41
N LEU A 74 14.32 12.85 -12.55
CA LEU A 74 14.32 14.12 -13.26
C LEU A 74 13.32 15.08 -12.62
N LYS A 75 13.62 16.37 -12.61
CA LYS A 75 12.62 17.41 -12.33
C LYS A 75 11.94 17.83 -13.61
N VAL A 76 10.61 17.79 -13.63
CA VAL A 76 9.81 18.16 -14.80
C VAL A 76 8.80 19.23 -14.40
N GLU A 77 8.68 20.27 -15.21
CA GLU A 77 7.60 21.25 -15.05
C GLU A 77 6.28 20.66 -15.53
N ARG A 78 5.26 20.75 -14.69
CA ARG A 78 3.93 20.23 -14.94
C ARG A 78 2.93 21.36 -14.82
N THR A 79 2.00 21.44 -15.76
CA THR A 79 0.97 22.48 -15.77
C THR A 79 -0.41 21.85 -15.69
N ARG A 80 -1.25 22.39 -14.80
CA ARG A 80 -2.67 22.08 -14.72
C ARG A 80 -3.45 23.30 -14.26
N ASN A 81 -4.59 23.59 -14.88
CA ASN A 81 -5.44 24.74 -14.56
C ASN A 81 -4.65 26.06 -14.44
N SER A 82 -3.72 26.29 -15.38
CA SER A 82 -2.82 27.45 -15.41
C SER A 82 -1.81 27.56 -14.25
N LYS A 83 -1.69 26.52 -13.41
CA LYS A 83 -0.67 26.42 -12.37
C LYS A 83 0.46 25.51 -12.84
N THR A 84 1.65 26.10 -13.02
CA THR A 84 2.89 25.37 -13.31
C THR A 84 3.64 25.12 -12.02
N GLU A 85 4.05 23.87 -11.80
CA GLU A 85 4.87 23.45 -10.67
C GLU A 85 5.98 22.52 -11.15
N THR A 86 7.13 22.53 -10.47
CA THR A 86 8.20 21.56 -10.72
C THR A 86 7.93 20.31 -9.90
N CYS A 87 7.77 19.17 -10.56
CA CYS A 87 7.45 17.91 -9.93
C CYS A 87 8.64 16.96 -9.96
N ASP A 88 8.80 16.21 -8.87
CA ASP A 88 9.71 15.06 -8.81
C ASP A 88 9.20 13.98 -9.75
N SER A 89 10.02 13.59 -10.72
CA SER A 89 9.66 12.64 -11.75
C SER A 89 10.72 11.56 -11.92
N PHE A 90 10.31 10.48 -12.58
CA PHE A 90 11.15 9.34 -12.88
C PHE A 90 10.98 8.96 -14.35
N VAL A 91 12.09 8.97 -15.07
CA VAL A 91 12.17 8.48 -16.45
C VAL A 91 12.23 6.96 -16.40
N LEU A 92 11.38 6.28 -17.17
CA LEU A 92 11.27 4.83 -17.19
C LEU A 92 12.15 4.25 -18.30
N ASP A 93 13.22 3.55 -17.92
CA ASP A 93 14.03 2.72 -18.83
C ASP A 93 13.38 1.34 -19.04
N SER A 94 12.81 0.77 -17.98
CA SER A 94 12.04 -0.47 -18.05
C SER A 94 10.98 -0.56 -16.96
N ALA A 95 9.86 -1.19 -17.27
CA ALA A 95 8.79 -1.54 -16.36
C ALA A 95 7.98 -2.70 -16.98
N PRO A 96 7.10 -3.39 -16.22
CA PRO A 96 6.17 -4.35 -16.80
C PRO A 96 5.38 -3.73 -17.97
N SER A 97 5.26 -4.47 -19.07
CA SER A 97 4.66 -3.98 -20.31
C SER A 97 3.21 -3.51 -20.14
N GLU A 98 2.49 -4.16 -19.25
CA GLU A 98 1.12 -3.88 -18.86
C GLU A 98 1.02 -2.52 -18.16
N LEU A 99 2.03 -2.18 -17.35
CA LEU A 99 2.10 -0.90 -16.66
C LEU A 99 2.43 0.23 -17.63
N LEU A 100 3.41 0.03 -18.52
CA LEU A 100 3.77 1.02 -19.54
C LEU A 100 2.59 1.31 -20.48
N SER A 101 1.93 0.27 -20.97
CA SER A 101 0.74 0.39 -21.83
C SER A 101 -0.39 1.14 -21.12
N ALA A 102 -0.56 0.89 -19.82
CA ALA A 102 -1.55 1.61 -19.02
C ALA A 102 -1.22 3.09 -18.88
N TYR A 103 0.02 3.45 -18.55
CA TYR A 103 0.41 4.86 -18.43
C TYR A 103 0.26 5.62 -19.74
N GLU A 104 0.66 5.03 -20.86
CA GLU A 104 0.43 5.62 -22.18
C GLU A 104 -1.07 5.79 -22.45
N SER A 105 -1.88 4.75 -22.27
CA SER A 105 -3.32 4.84 -22.55
C SER A 105 -4.08 5.81 -21.64
N TYR A 106 -3.72 5.89 -20.36
CA TYR A 106 -4.42 6.72 -19.38
C TYR A 106 -3.95 8.16 -19.33
N PHE A 107 -2.65 8.39 -19.50
CA PHE A 107 -2.03 9.66 -19.14
C PHE A 107 -1.36 10.37 -20.33
N MET A 108 -1.30 9.78 -21.53
CA MET A 108 -0.62 10.40 -22.69
C MET A 108 -1.10 11.83 -23.00
N ASN A 109 -2.37 12.15 -22.72
CA ASN A 109 -2.93 13.48 -22.93
C ASN A 109 -2.95 14.37 -21.67
N ASP A 110 -2.33 13.93 -20.58
CA ASP A 110 -2.27 14.66 -19.32
C ASP A 110 -0.84 14.99 -18.94
N SER A 111 -0.42 16.16 -19.39
CA SER A 111 0.88 16.74 -19.11
C SER A 111 1.17 16.91 -17.62
N ALA A 112 0.15 16.86 -16.74
CA ALA A 112 0.34 16.94 -15.30
C ALA A 112 0.88 15.63 -14.68
N VAL A 113 0.78 14.50 -15.38
CA VAL A 113 1.12 13.17 -14.82
C VAL A 113 2.15 12.45 -15.67
N TYR A 114 2.03 12.55 -16.98
CA TYR A 114 2.85 11.81 -17.93
C TYR A 114 3.42 12.72 -19.00
N SER A 115 4.63 12.41 -19.42
CA SER A 115 5.27 13.02 -20.58
C SER A 115 6.29 12.04 -21.13
N ASN A 116 6.93 12.40 -22.24
CA ASN A 116 8.06 11.67 -22.78
C ASN A 116 9.30 12.55 -22.79
N THR A 117 10.46 11.94 -22.61
CA THR A 117 11.74 12.56 -22.95
C THR A 117 11.85 12.72 -24.47
N PRO A 118 12.80 13.54 -24.98
CA PRO A 118 13.00 13.71 -26.43
C PRO A 118 13.34 12.40 -27.18
N ASP A 119 13.94 11.43 -26.51
CA ASP A 119 14.22 10.08 -27.02
C ASP A 119 13.03 9.10 -26.86
N GLY A 120 11.88 9.59 -26.40
CA GLY A 120 10.61 8.84 -26.35
C GLY A 120 10.37 8.06 -25.06
N LYS A 121 11.26 8.13 -24.06
CA LYS A 121 11.07 7.40 -22.80
C LYS A 121 9.95 8.02 -21.98
N SER A 122 9.13 7.16 -21.39
CA SER A 122 8.03 7.56 -20.51
C SER A 122 8.55 8.24 -19.25
N VAL A 123 7.89 9.31 -18.80
CA VAL A 123 8.22 10.03 -17.58
C VAL A 123 6.98 10.20 -16.72
N ILE A 124 7.02 9.64 -15.52
CA ILE A 124 5.93 9.74 -14.53
C ILE A 124 6.37 10.57 -13.33
N ASN A 125 5.43 11.23 -12.66
CA ASN A 125 5.72 11.81 -11.36
C ASN A 125 5.88 10.71 -10.29
N ILE A 126 6.71 10.96 -9.28
CA ILE A 126 6.88 10.08 -8.11
C ILE A 126 6.75 10.89 -6.81
N PRO A 127 6.20 10.33 -5.72
CA PRO A 127 6.09 11.04 -4.47
C PRO A 127 7.35 10.82 -3.62
N LEU A 128 8.08 11.88 -3.32
CA LEU A 128 9.26 11.81 -2.43
C LEU A 128 8.98 12.29 -1.00
N TRP A 129 7.78 12.79 -0.72
CA TRP A 129 7.46 13.47 0.54
C TRP A 129 7.46 12.56 1.77
N ASN A 130 7.22 11.26 1.60
CA ASN A 130 7.27 10.25 2.67
C ASN A 130 8.59 9.49 2.76
N GLU A 131 9.49 9.69 1.80
CA GLU A 131 10.74 8.94 1.76
C GLU A 131 11.73 9.49 2.79
N ASP A 132 12.51 8.59 3.38
CA ASP A 132 13.64 8.98 4.21
C ASP A 132 14.75 9.65 3.36
N GLU A 133 15.66 10.36 4.03
CA GLU A 133 16.72 11.10 3.35
C GLU A 133 17.72 10.19 2.61
N ALA A 134 17.97 8.96 3.07
CA ALA A 134 18.88 8.04 2.39
C ALA A 134 18.28 7.58 1.06
N THR A 135 17.00 7.21 1.06
CA THR A 135 16.23 6.84 -0.13
C THR A 135 16.16 8.00 -1.13
N LYS A 136 15.86 9.22 -0.66
CA LYS A 136 15.90 10.42 -1.50
C LYS A 136 17.26 10.65 -2.15
N GLN A 137 18.35 10.53 -1.40
CA GLN A 137 19.70 10.70 -1.95
C GLN A 137 20.02 9.65 -3.02
N ILE A 138 19.61 8.39 -2.83
CA ILE A 138 19.76 7.36 -3.86
C ILE A 138 19.01 7.77 -5.13
N ILE A 139 17.75 8.19 -4.99
CA ILE A 139 16.91 8.63 -6.12
C ILE A 139 17.53 9.85 -6.83
N PHE A 140 17.88 10.90 -6.09
CA PHE A 140 18.48 12.10 -6.65
C PHE A 140 19.85 11.86 -7.31
N SER A 141 20.57 10.82 -6.90
CA SER A 141 21.87 10.45 -7.49
C SER A 141 21.77 9.59 -8.76
N SER A 142 20.56 9.18 -9.15
CA SER A 142 20.35 8.39 -10.37
C SER A 142 20.46 9.25 -11.64
N SER A 143 20.87 8.62 -12.73
CA SER A 143 20.99 9.28 -14.05
C SER A 143 20.78 8.27 -15.17
N SER A 144 20.74 8.74 -16.42
CA SER A 144 20.64 7.85 -17.59
C SER A 144 21.81 6.86 -17.72
N GLU A 145 22.97 7.17 -17.15
CA GLU A 145 24.14 6.28 -17.12
C GLU A 145 24.16 5.38 -15.88
N LYS A 146 23.43 5.77 -14.84
CA LYS A 146 23.35 5.06 -13.56
C LYS A 146 21.88 4.97 -13.12
N PRO A 147 21.05 4.20 -13.85
CA PRO A 147 19.67 4.02 -13.47
C PRO A 147 19.58 3.22 -12.18
N ILE A 148 18.50 3.43 -11.44
CA ILE A 148 18.15 2.69 -10.25
C ILE A 148 16.85 1.94 -10.48
N THR A 149 16.60 0.90 -9.69
CA THR A 149 15.31 0.22 -9.68
C THR A 149 14.53 0.62 -8.44
N LEU A 150 13.31 1.07 -8.65
CA LEU A 150 12.34 1.38 -7.61
C LEU A 150 11.33 0.26 -7.54
N ARG A 151 11.02 -0.16 -6.33
CA ARG A 151 9.82 -0.93 -6.07
C ARG A 151 8.69 0.04 -5.81
N ILE A 152 7.60 -0.11 -6.55
CA ILE A 152 6.44 0.76 -6.46
C ILE A 152 5.18 -0.04 -6.16
N LEU A 153 4.22 0.64 -5.54
CA LEU A 153 2.81 0.28 -5.56
C LEU A 153 2.12 1.18 -6.57
N ASN A 154 1.61 0.62 -7.66
CA ASN A 154 0.74 1.35 -8.57
C ASN A 154 -0.67 1.36 -8.00
N GLU A 155 -1.14 2.55 -7.66
CA GLU A 155 -2.42 2.75 -6.98
C GLU A 155 -3.49 3.14 -8.00
N PRO A 156 -4.77 2.77 -7.77
CA PRO A 156 -5.84 3.27 -8.62
C PRO A 156 -5.78 4.80 -8.65
N PRO A 157 -6.02 5.46 -9.81
CA PRO A 157 -5.90 6.89 -9.95
C PRO A 157 -7.12 7.61 -9.33
N ILE A 158 -7.32 7.45 -8.03
CA ILE A 158 -8.34 8.13 -7.24
C ILE A 158 -7.93 9.60 -7.18
N ASN A 159 -8.80 10.50 -7.66
CA ASN A 159 -8.56 11.95 -7.77
C ASN A 159 -7.59 12.39 -8.89
N TYR A 160 -7.47 11.60 -9.97
CA TYR A 160 -6.89 12.10 -11.21
C TYR A 160 -7.52 13.45 -11.59
N GLY A 161 -6.70 14.45 -11.92
CA GLY A 161 -7.19 15.78 -12.27
C GLY A 161 -7.05 16.86 -11.19
N ALA A 162 -6.75 16.52 -9.93
CA ALA A 162 -6.85 17.49 -8.84
C ALA A 162 -5.61 18.40 -8.67
N VAL A 163 -4.41 17.90 -8.97
CA VAL A 163 -3.13 18.59 -8.67
C VAL A 163 -2.11 18.47 -9.82
N SER A 164 -1.17 19.41 -9.91
CA SER A 164 -0.15 19.48 -10.97
C SER A 164 0.96 18.43 -10.84
N CYS A 165 1.23 17.93 -9.63
CA CYS A 165 2.23 16.87 -9.35
C CYS A 165 1.58 15.55 -8.89
N PHE A 166 0.46 15.17 -9.50
CA PHE A 166 -0.17 13.89 -9.16
C PHE A 166 0.77 12.73 -9.51
N SER A 167 0.97 11.81 -8.57
CA SER A 167 1.73 10.58 -8.78
C SER A 167 0.78 9.38 -8.89
N PRO A 168 0.91 8.53 -9.92
CA PRO A 168 0.16 7.28 -10.02
C PRO A 168 0.67 6.18 -9.07
N VAL A 169 1.84 6.40 -8.45
CA VAL A 169 2.55 5.38 -7.68
C VAL A 169 2.89 5.87 -6.28
N SER A 170 3.05 4.92 -5.38
CA SER A 170 3.76 5.07 -4.11
C SER A 170 5.09 4.30 -4.16
N ILE A 171 6.16 4.87 -3.60
CA ILE A 171 7.45 4.20 -3.52
C ILE A 171 7.42 3.25 -2.30
N LEU A 172 7.82 2.01 -2.53
CA LEU A 172 7.97 0.99 -1.47
C LEU A 172 9.44 0.82 -1.05
N GLY A 173 10.36 1.36 -1.85
CA GLY A 173 11.79 1.40 -1.59
C GLY A 173 12.61 1.38 -2.87
N THR A 174 13.91 1.61 -2.74
CA THR A 174 14.86 1.32 -3.83
C THR A 174 15.26 -0.14 -3.74
N SER A 175 15.16 -0.88 -4.85
CA SER A 175 15.89 -2.13 -4.97
C SER A 175 17.25 -1.77 -5.55
N LYS A 176 18.29 -1.82 -4.71
CA LYS A 176 19.60 -2.27 -5.23
C LYS A 176 19.31 -3.57 -5.99
N PRO A 177 19.88 -3.85 -7.18
CA PRO A 177 19.71 -5.16 -7.81
C PRO A 177 20.00 -6.21 -6.73
N LEU A 178 18.95 -6.90 -6.29
CA LEU A 178 18.99 -7.72 -5.09
C LEU A 178 20.01 -8.80 -5.38
N SER A 179 21.11 -8.82 -4.62
CA SER A 179 21.97 -9.98 -4.69
C SER A 179 21.15 -11.16 -4.16
N VAL A 180 21.26 -12.34 -4.77
CA VAL A 180 20.52 -13.53 -4.33
C VAL A 180 20.75 -13.84 -2.83
N SER A 181 21.83 -13.32 -2.24
CA SER A 181 22.08 -13.38 -0.79
C SER A 181 21.17 -12.48 0.06
N ASP A 182 20.64 -11.37 -0.46
CA ASP A 182 19.75 -10.45 0.27
C ASP A 182 18.30 -10.98 0.34
N LEU A 183 17.92 -11.88 -0.59
CA LEU A 183 16.62 -12.57 -0.61
C LEU A 183 16.61 -13.90 0.18
N SER A 184 17.72 -14.25 0.84
CA SER A 184 17.95 -15.62 1.31
C SER A 184 17.32 -15.99 2.65
N GLN A 185 16.73 -15.05 3.39
CA GLN A 185 16.06 -15.39 4.64
C GLN A 185 14.57 -15.66 4.41
N ILE A 186 14.29 -16.84 3.87
CA ILE A 186 12.94 -17.41 3.89
C ILE A 186 12.67 -17.86 5.33
N TYR A 187 11.92 -17.06 6.06
CA TYR A 187 11.47 -17.44 7.40
C TYR A 187 10.32 -18.41 7.29
N THR A 188 10.38 -19.53 8.01
CA THR A 188 9.25 -20.46 8.10
C THR A 188 8.62 -20.34 9.48
N ILE A 189 7.34 -20.01 9.52
CA ILE A 189 6.52 -19.99 10.73
C ILE A 189 5.73 -21.29 10.76
N THR A 190 5.82 -22.02 11.86
CA THR A 190 5.21 -23.34 12.07
C THR A 190 4.21 -23.30 13.23
N GLU A 191 3.47 -24.39 13.47
CA GLU A 191 2.56 -24.49 14.62
C GLU A 191 3.29 -24.29 15.97
N ALA A 192 4.58 -24.67 16.06
CA ALA A 192 5.40 -24.48 17.26
C ALA A 192 5.71 -23.00 17.57
N ASP A 193 5.38 -22.09 16.65
CA ASP A 193 5.56 -20.66 16.81
C ASP A 193 4.32 -19.94 17.34
N ASN A 194 3.25 -20.68 17.68
CA ASN A 194 2.03 -20.09 18.22
C ASN A 194 2.31 -19.18 19.43
N GLY A 195 1.74 -17.98 19.40
CA GLY A 195 1.92 -16.92 20.39
C GLY A 195 3.18 -16.06 20.22
N LYS A 196 4.07 -16.36 19.27
CA LYS A 196 5.31 -15.60 19.07
C LYS A 196 5.09 -14.27 18.33
N VAL A 197 6.09 -13.40 18.45
CA VAL A 197 6.19 -12.12 17.75
C VAL A 197 7.36 -12.18 16.78
N PHE A 198 7.11 -11.81 15.53
CA PHE A 198 8.10 -11.74 14.47
C PHE A 198 8.23 -10.30 13.98
N THR A 199 9.47 -9.84 13.84
CA THR A 199 9.78 -8.53 13.28
C THR A 199 10.55 -8.73 11.98
N TYR A 200 10.02 -8.17 10.91
CA TYR A 200 10.53 -8.31 9.56
C TYR A 200 10.67 -6.95 8.90
N THR A 201 11.72 -6.75 8.11
CA THR A 201 11.82 -5.56 7.26
C THR A 201 10.85 -5.70 6.09
N ILE A 202 10.41 -4.56 5.53
CA ILE A 202 9.69 -4.55 4.24
C ILE A 202 10.48 -5.38 3.22
N THR A 203 9.78 -6.04 2.31
CA THR A 203 10.26 -7.03 1.32
C THR A 203 10.68 -8.39 1.87
N THR A 204 10.67 -8.59 3.19
CA THR A 204 10.91 -9.92 3.76
C THR A 204 9.79 -10.87 3.36
N ARG A 205 10.18 -12.08 2.95
CA ARG A 205 9.25 -13.18 2.70
C ARG A 205 9.29 -14.19 3.83
N PHE A 206 8.11 -14.65 4.22
CA PHE A 206 7.96 -15.76 5.16
C PHE A 206 6.91 -16.74 4.65
N THR A 207 6.99 -17.99 5.09
CA THR A 207 6.04 -19.05 4.74
C THR A 207 5.36 -19.56 6.00
N LEU A 208 4.06 -19.77 5.93
CA LEU A 208 3.31 -20.50 6.96
C LEU A 208 3.30 -21.99 6.61
N ALA A 209 4.08 -22.78 7.33
CA ALA A 209 4.10 -24.23 7.24
C ALA A 209 3.20 -24.81 8.33
N LEU A 210 1.88 -24.68 8.15
CA LEU A 210 0.87 -25.27 9.02
C LEU A 210 0.25 -26.49 8.34
N ASP A 211 -0.23 -27.46 9.14
CA ASP A 211 -1.01 -28.58 8.62
C ASP A 211 -2.24 -28.05 7.87
N SER A 212 -2.34 -28.31 6.56
CA SER A 212 -3.38 -27.72 5.71
C SER A 212 -4.78 -28.27 5.96
N VAL A 213 -4.89 -29.43 6.63
CA VAL A 213 -6.17 -30.04 7.00
C VAL A 213 -6.71 -29.37 8.26
N LYS A 214 -5.84 -29.11 9.24
CA LYS A 214 -6.18 -28.42 10.49
C LYS A 214 -6.30 -26.90 10.30
N TYR A 215 -5.42 -26.31 9.49
CA TYR A 215 -5.24 -24.87 9.28
C TYR A 215 -5.33 -24.51 7.79
N PRO A 216 -6.52 -24.53 7.18
CA PRO A 216 -6.67 -24.19 5.77
C PRO A 216 -6.29 -22.73 5.52
N SER A 217 -5.48 -22.47 4.51
CA SER A 217 -4.96 -21.12 4.17
C SER A 217 -6.06 -20.09 3.92
N SER A 218 -7.25 -20.52 3.48
CA SER A 218 -8.43 -19.68 3.27
C SER A 218 -9.00 -19.06 4.56
N LYS A 219 -8.56 -19.53 5.73
CA LYS A 219 -8.95 -19.00 7.05
C LYS A 219 -7.87 -18.13 7.68
N THR A 220 -6.75 -17.91 6.99
CA THR A 220 -5.69 -17.05 7.48
C THR A 220 -6.11 -15.57 7.36
N ILE A 221 -6.14 -14.86 8.49
CA ILE A 221 -6.52 -13.45 8.56
C ILE A 221 -5.42 -12.69 9.30
N CYS A 222 -5.15 -11.43 8.93
CA CYS A 222 -4.25 -10.53 9.67
C CYS A 222 -5.01 -9.28 10.09
N VAL A 223 -4.99 -8.96 11.38
CA VAL A 223 -5.76 -7.83 11.95
C VAL A 223 -4.83 -6.87 12.72
N PRO A 224 -4.81 -5.56 12.38
CA PRO A 224 -5.47 -4.93 11.23
C PRO A 224 -4.84 -5.38 9.89
N GLU A 225 -5.68 -5.44 8.86
CA GLU A 225 -5.36 -6.02 7.55
C GLU A 225 -4.58 -5.06 6.65
N ILE A 226 -3.28 -4.81 6.89
CA ILE A 226 -2.51 -4.00 5.91
C ILE A 226 -0.97 -4.22 5.91
N ILE A 227 -0.42 -5.35 6.38
CA ILE A 227 1.06 -5.44 6.55
C ILE A 227 1.75 -6.32 5.53
N PHE A 228 1.10 -7.41 5.12
CA PHE A 228 1.68 -8.37 4.22
C PHE A 228 0.64 -8.91 3.24
N GLY A 229 1.11 -9.37 2.09
CA GLY A 229 0.28 -9.93 1.02
C GLY A 229 0.56 -11.40 0.86
N ALA A 230 -0.48 -12.20 0.60
CA ALA A 230 -0.32 -13.60 0.26
C ALA A 230 0.21 -13.73 -1.17
N ILE A 231 1.25 -14.54 -1.36
CA ILE A 231 1.71 -14.97 -2.68
C ILE A 231 0.83 -16.13 -3.10
N ALA A 232 -0.02 -15.90 -4.12
CA ALA A 232 -1.08 -16.81 -4.50
C ALA A 232 -0.60 -18.25 -4.68
N GLY A 233 -1.29 -19.20 -4.04
CA GLY A 233 -1.07 -20.65 -4.21
C GLY A 233 0.12 -21.25 -3.46
N THR A 234 0.87 -20.49 -2.65
CA THR A 234 2.14 -20.98 -2.07
C THR A 234 2.18 -21.05 -0.54
N GLY A 235 1.24 -20.42 0.17
CA GLY A 235 1.35 -20.27 1.63
C GLY A 235 2.50 -19.36 2.06
N SER A 236 3.11 -18.64 1.11
CA SER A 236 4.11 -17.62 1.34
C SER A 236 3.49 -16.23 1.38
N TYR A 237 4.12 -15.35 2.14
CA TYR A 237 3.66 -14.01 2.42
C TYR A 237 4.83 -13.04 2.31
N GLU A 238 4.56 -11.82 1.87
CA GLU A 238 5.55 -10.77 1.73
C GLU A 238 5.15 -9.50 2.47
N ILE A 239 6.04 -8.97 3.30
CA ILE A 239 5.84 -7.70 4.00
C ILE A 239 5.93 -6.55 2.98
N TYR A 240 4.85 -5.79 2.79
CA TYR A 240 4.85 -4.64 1.87
C TYR A 240 4.60 -3.30 2.57
N LYS A 241 4.29 -3.30 3.88
CA LYS A 241 4.03 -2.08 4.65
C LYS A 241 4.57 -2.19 6.08
N THR A 242 4.94 -1.04 6.65
CA THR A 242 5.20 -0.94 8.09
C THR A 242 3.91 -1.09 8.90
N GLY A 243 4.00 -1.69 10.08
CA GLY A 243 2.87 -1.83 10.99
C GLY A 243 2.97 -3.08 11.87
N LYS A 244 1.90 -3.34 12.61
CA LYS A 244 1.73 -4.57 13.42
C LYS A 244 0.37 -5.22 13.17
N CYS A 245 0.34 -6.53 12.94
CA CYS A 245 -0.91 -7.29 12.89
C CYS A 245 -0.81 -8.64 13.58
N GLN A 246 -1.96 -9.13 14.01
CA GLN A 246 -2.15 -10.49 14.50
C GLN A 246 -2.57 -11.38 13.34
N LEU A 247 -1.66 -12.25 12.90
CA LEU A 247 -1.90 -13.31 11.94
C LEU A 247 -2.59 -14.47 12.68
N GLN A 248 -3.79 -14.85 12.25
CA GLN A 248 -4.64 -15.85 12.89
C GLN A 248 -5.10 -16.90 11.88
N ASN A 249 -5.12 -18.17 12.27
CA ASN A 249 -5.78 -19.25 11.55
C ASN A 249 -6.30 -20.28 12.57
N GLY A 250 -7.59 -20.22 12.90
CA GLY A 250 -8.16 -21.05 13.96
C GLY A 250 -7.61 -20.70 15.35
N ASP A 251 -7.03 -21.68 16.04
CA ASP A 251 -6.38 -21.52 17.35
C ASP A 251 -4.90 -21.12 17.27
N PHE A 252 -4.34 -21.08 16.06
CA PHE A 252 -3.00 -20.57 15.78
C PHE A 252 -3.03 -19.05 15.66
N GLN A 253 -2.13 -18.37 16.35
CA GLN A 253 -1.96 -16.93 16.32
C GLN A 253 -0.49 -16.52 16.46
N VAL A 254 -0.01 -15.61 15.63
CA VAL A 254 1.30 -14.93 15.81
C VAL A 254 1.17 -13.45 15.52
N THR A 255 2.06 -12.65 16.10
CA THR A 255 2.15 -11.23 15.79
C THR A 255 3.25 -10.99 14.74
N ILE A 256 2.90 -10.31 13.66
CA ILE A 256 3.84 -9.86 12.63
C ILE A 256 4.02 -8.35 12.72
N ILE A 257 5.27 -7.91 12.75
CA ILE A 257 5.66 -6.49 12.77
C ILE A 257 6.50 -6.21 11.53
N GLY A 258 5.99 -5.37 10.64
CA GLY A 258 6.73 -4.83 9.50
C GLY A 258 7.45 -3.55 9.91
N VAL A 259 8.77 -3.50 9.69
CA VAL A 259 9.61 -2.30 9.91
C VAL A 259 10.25 -1.84 8.59
N PRO A 260 10.68 -0.57 8.48
CA PRO A 260 11.40 -0.09 7.30
C PRO A 260 12.64 -0.95 7.00
N LEU A 261 13.09 -0.93 5.74
CA LEU A 261 14.43 -1.42 5.41
C LEU A 261 15.48 -0.58 6.17
N PRO A 262 16.56 -1.20 6.69
CA PRO A 262 17.62 -0.50 7.41
C PRO A 262 18.45 0.43 6.51
#